data_AF-A0A7C6D674-F1
#
_entry.id   AF-A0A7C6D674-F1
#
_cell.length_a   1.000
_cell.length_b   1.000
_cell.length_c   1.000
_cell.angle_alpha   90.00
_cell.angle_beta   90.00
_cell.angle_gamma   90.00
#
_symmetry.space_group_name_H-M   'P 1'
#
loop_
_entity.id
_entity.type
_entity.pdbx_description
1 polymer ?
#
loop_
_entity_poly.entity_id
_entity_poly.type
_entity_poly.pdbx_seq_one_letter_code
_entity_poly.pdbx_strand_id
1 'polypeptide(L)'
;KWVQFMMDLGIDKMINCYSLLTWNNQLHYNDEEKGELVTVELNAQSKEYAELWTPFLEDFARHLRSKGWLEKTNIAMDERAPEDMQAALKVLNSSAPELGVALADNHKSYHRYPWIKDISVGAGNIVPKEEIAARRAKGLITTYYVCCADKFPNMFTFSASAESVYAAWHAVAADFDGFLRWAYNSWVENPLTDSRFRTWPAGDTYIVYPDARSSIRFERLVEGIQDAEKIRILRKKYAEENTPESLAKLNRLEEAIAYFITLEPSADWPNRLNEAKKLLNKI
;
A
#
# COMPACT_ATOMS: atom_id res chain seq x y z
N LYS A 1 -22.18 -5.99 0.78
CA LYS A 1 -22.14 -6.20 2.25
C LYS A 1 -20.76 -5.87 2.82
N TRP A 2 -19.70 -6.56 2.40
CA TRP A 2 -18.32 -6.29 2.84
C TRP A 2 -17.89 -4.82 2.75
N VAL A 3 -18.03 -4.20 1.57
CA VAL A 3 -17.66 -2.79 1.36
C VAL A 3 -18.39 -1.85 2.32
N GLN A 4 -19.72 -2.01 2.45
CA GLN A 4 -20.52 -1.18 3.36
C GLN A 4 -20.07 -1.33 4.81
N PHE A 5 -19.84 -2.57 5.26
CA PHE A 5 -19.35 -2.84 6.61
C PHE A 5 -18.03 -2.11 6.90
N MET A 6 -17.06 -2.14 5.97
CA MET A 6 -15.79 -1.43 6.14
C MET A 6 -15.96 0.09 6.14
N MET A 7 -16.84 0.62 5.30
CA MET A 7 -17.15 2.06 5.29
C MET A 7 -17.85 2.50 6.58
N ASP A 8 -18.74 1.69 7.14
CA ASP A 8 -19.41 1.97 8.42
C ASP A 8 -18.41 2.02 9.59
N LEU A 9 -17.26 1.36 9.47
CA LEU A 9 -16.11 1.45 10.40
C LEU A 9 -15.19 2.64 10.12
N GLY A 10 -15.49 3.48 9.11
CA GLY A 10 -14.69 4.65 8.74
C GLY A 10 -13.57 4.37 7.73
N ILE A 11 -13.53 3.18 7.12
CA ILE A 11 -12.54 2.82 6.09
C ILE A 11 -13.18 3.00 4.71
N ASP A 12 -13.11 4.23 4.19
CA ASP A 12 -13.89 4.63 3.01
C ASP A 12 -13.11 5.41 1.94
N LYS A 13 -11.80 5.65 2.14
CA LYS A 13 -10.97 6.42 1.19
C LYS A 13 -10.88 5.75 -0.19
N MET A 14 -10.78 4.43 -0.23
CA MET A 14 -10.47 3.67 -1.45
C MET A 14 -10.95 2.22 -1.36
N ILE A 15 -11.33 1.64 -2.49
CA ILE A 15 -11.64 0.21 -2.66
C ILE A 15 -10.67 -0.34 -3.71
N ASN A 16 -9.83 -1.31 -3.33
CA ASN A 16 -8.91 -1.98 -4.25
C ASN A 16 -9.46 -3.38 -4.58
N CYS A 17 -9.79 -3.61 -5.86
CA CYS A 17 -10.32 -4.86 -6.38
C CYS A 17 -9.20 -5.70 -7.01
N TYR A 18 -8.81 -6.78 -6.33
CA TYR A 18 -7.81 -7.75 -6.80
C TYR A 18 -8.50 -8.95 -7.44
N SER A 19 -8.11 -9.41 -8.63
CA SER A 19 -7.27 -8.76 -9.63
C SER A 19 -7.74 -9.21 -11.01
N LEU A 20 -7.57 -8.35 -12.02
CA LEU A 20 -7.73 -8.75 -13.41
C LEU A 20 -6.64 -9.74 -13.87
N LEU A 21 -5.50 -9.76 -13.16
CA LEU A 21 -4.35 -10.60 -13.43
C LEU A 21 -4.10 -11.52 -12.23
N THR A 22 -4.73 -12.70 -12.21
CA THR A 22 -4.57 -13.70 -11.15
C THR A 22 -3.22 -14.41 -11.27
N TRP A 23 -2.59 -14.76 -10.14
CA TRP A 23 -1.25 -15.37 -10.12
C TRP A 23 -1.15 -16.67 -10.91
N ASN A 24 -2.22 -17.48 -10.96
CA ASN A 24 -2.30 -18.71 -11.73
C ASN A 24 -2.95 -18.52 -13.12
N ASN A 25 -3.26 -17.28 -13.50
CA ASN A 25 -4.04 -16.93 -14.69
C ASN A 25 -5.36 -17.71 -14.81
N GLN A 26 -5.98 -18.13 -13.71
CA GLN A 26 -7.27 -18.82 -13.76
C GLN A 26 -8.41 -17.86 -13.44
N LEU A 27 -9.52 -18.05 -14.15
CA LEU A 27 -10.81 -17.46 -13.86
C LEU A 27 -11.82 -18.59 -13.62
N HIS A 28 -12.68 -18.41 -12.62
CA HIS A 28 -13.74 -19.34 -12.28
C HIS A 28 -15.10 -18.68 -12.48
N TYR A 29 -16.04 -19.40 -13.11
CA TYR A 29 -17.43 -18.97 -13.23
C TYR A 29 -18.38 -20.17 -13.15
N ASN A 30 -19.62 -19.95 -12.71
CA ASN A 30 -20.64 -20.99 -12.73
C ASN A 30 -21.32 -20.99 -14.10
N ASP A 31 -21.28 -22.13 -14.79
CA ASP A 31 -21.96 -22.34 -16.06
C ASP A 31 -23.39 -22.84 -15.75
N GLU A 32 -24.40 -22.01 -16.04
CA GLU A 32 -25.80 -22.32 -15.72
C GLU A 32 -26.35 -23.46 -16.60
N GLU A 33 -25.92 -23.56 -17.86
CA GLU A 33 -26.36 -24.61 -18.77
C GLU A 33 -25.84 -25.98 -18.34
N LYS A 34 -24.58 -26.03 -17.87
CA LYS A 34 -23.95 -27.26 -17.39
C LYS A 34 -24.22 -27.55 -15.91
N GLY A 35 -24.60 -26.54 -15.14
CA GLY A 35 -24.80 -26.64 -13.69
C GLY A 35 -23.52 -26.89 -12.89
N GLU A 36 -22.37 -26.43 -13.38
CA GLU A 36 -21.06 -26.71 -12.76
C GLU A 36 -20.15 -25.47 -12.68
N LEU A 37 -19.13 -25.55 -11.81
CA LEU A 37 -18.06 -24.56 -11.73
C LEU A 37 -17.04 -24.83 -12.85
N VAL A 38 -16.92 -23.91 -13.79
CA VAL A 38 -15.93 -23.96 -14.85
C VAL A 38 -14.69 -23.16 -14.43
N THR A 39 -13.52 -23.73 -14.73
CA THR A 39 -12.23 -23.05 -14.59
C THR A 39 -11.60 -22.90 -15.97
N VAL A 40 -11.22 -21.69 -16.32
CA VAL A 40 -10.51 -21.40 -17.57
C VAL A 40 -9.14 -20.82 -17.25
N GLU A 41 -8.13 -21.24 -18.00
CA GLU A 41 -6.86 -20.53 -18.06
C GLU A 41 -7.04 -19.32 -18.98
N LEU A 42 -6.73 -18.15 -18.47
CA LEU A 42 -7.08 -16.87 -19.04
C LEU A 42 -5.84 -15.98 -19.14
N ASN A 43 -5.05 -16.24 -20.19
CA ASN A 43 -3.89 -15.42 -20.51
C ASN A 43 -4.34 -13.99 -20.89
N ALA A 44 -3.70 -12.97 -20.31
CA ALA A 44 -4.07 -11.57 -20.49
C ALA A 44 -4.06 -11.07 -21.95
N GLN A 45 -3.24 -11.66 -22.83
CA GLN A 45 -3.18 -11.29 -24.24
C GLN A 45 -4.21 -12.03 -25.11
N SER A 46 -4.94 -13.00 -24.57
CA SER A 46 -5.91 -13.80 -25.31
C SER A 46 -7.19 -13.00 -25.65
N LYS A 47 -7.92 -13.45 -26.67
CA LYS A 47 -9.20 -12.85 -27.04
C LYS A 47 -10.26 -13.15 -25.98
N GLU A 48 -10.22 -14.37 -25.48
CA GLU A 48 -11.07 -14.93 -24.43
C GLU A 48 -11.00 -14.09 -23.15
N TYR A 49 -9.81 -13.58 -22.80
CA TYR A 49 -9.63 -12.65 -21.69
C TYR A 49 -10.48 -11.39 -21.84
N ALA A 50 -10.42 -10.74 -23.01
CA ALA A 50 -11.21 -9.54 -23.27
C ALA A 50 -12.71 -9.86 -23.30
N GLU A 51 -13.11 -10.99 -23.89
CA GLU A 51 -14.51 -11.42 -23.98
C GLU A 51 -15.13 -11.70 -22.60
N LEU A 52 -14.36 -12.28 -21.67
CA LEU A 52 -14.86 -12.58 -20.32
C LEU A 52 -14.83 -11.36 -19.39
N TRP A 53 -13.79 -10.54 -19.44
CA TRP A 53 -13.68 -9.39 -18.54
C TRP A 53 -14.52 -8.19 -18.95
N THR A 54 -14.76 -7.97 -20.25
CA THR A 54 -15.55 -6.83 -20.74
C THR A 54 -16.95 -6.76 -20.12
N PRO A 55 -17.82 -7.78 -20.23
CA PRO A 55 -19.17 -7.71 -19.67
C PRO A 55 -19.16 -7.56 -18.14
N PHE A 56 -18.19 -8.19 -17.45
CA PHE A 56 -18.01 -8.01 -16.02
C PHE A 56 -17.68 -6.55 -15.68
N LEU A 57 -16.70 -5.95 -16.35
CA LEU A 57 -16.24 -4.59 -16.06
C LEU A 57 -17.33 -3.54 -16.34
N GLU A 58 -18.06 -3.70 -17.45
CA GLU A 58 -19.17 -2.81 -17.78
C GLU A 58 -20.30 -2.89 -16.75
N ASP A 59 -20.69 -4.10 -16.34
CA ASP A 59 -21.71 -4.28 -15.31
C ASP A 59 -21.24 -3.80 -13.94
N PHE A 60 -20.00 -4.11 -13.59
CA PHE A 60 -19.39 -3.69 -12.34
C PHE A 60 -19.32 -2.15 -12.25
N ALA A 61 -18.94 -1.47 -13.33
CA ALA A 61 -18.95 0.00 -13.37
C ALA A 61 -20.37 0.56 -13.18
N ARG A 62 -21.40 -0.03 -13.81
CA ARG A 62 -22.81 0.35 -13.58
C ARG A 62 -23.21 0.14 -12.12
N HIS A 63 -22.87 -1.01 -11.55
CA HIS A 63 -23.15 -1.34 -10.16
C HIS A 63 -22.51 -0.31 -9.22
N LEU A 64 -21.21 -0.06 -9.36
CA LEU A 64 -20.48 0.90 -8.54
C LEU A 64 -21.05 2.32 -8.67
N ARG A 65 -21.47 2.72 -9.87
CA ARG A 65 -22.14 4.01 -10.10
C ARG A 65 -23.46 4.10 -9.33
N SER A 66 -24.27 3.04 -9.35
CA SER A 66 -25.53 2.99 -8.58
C SER A 66 -25.31 3.06 -7.06
N LYS A 67 -24.14 2.65 -6.60
CA LYS A 67 -23.73 2.68 -5.19
C LYS A 67 -23.02 3.97 -4.78
N GLY A 68 -22.64 4.84 -5.74
CA GLY A 68 -21.78 6.00 -5.47
C GLY A 68 -20.33 5.62 -5.11
N TRP A 69 -19.87 4.44 -5.53
CA TRP A 69 -18.53 3.91 -5.18
C TRP A 69 -17.52 3.97 -6.32
N LEU A 70 -17.95 4.34 -7.53
CA LEU A 70 -17.14 4.28 -8.75
C LEU A 70 -15.83 5.06 -8.62
N GLU A 71 -15.88 6.33 -8.18
CA GLU A 71 -14.71 7.22 -8.15
C GLU A 71 -13.59 6.76 -7.20
N LYS A 72 -13.97 6.06 -6.12
CA LYS A 72 -13.07 5.52 -5.10
C LYS A 72 -12.65 4.06 -5.34
N THR A 73 -13.12 3.45 -6.42
CA THR A 73 -12.77 2.06 -6.76
C THR A 73 -11.61 2.02 -7.74
N ASN A 74 -10.63 1.18 -7.43
CA ASN A 74 -9.53 0.86 -8.30
C ASN A 74 -9.51 -0.63 -8.63
N ILE A 75 -9.12 -0.94 -9.85
CA ILE A 75 -8.60 -2.27 -10.17
C ILE A 75 -7.14 -2.33 -9.68
N ALA A 76 -6.87 -3.25 -8.78
CA ALA A 76 -5.55 -3.42 -8.19
C ALA A 76 -4.76 -4.52 -8.89
N MET A 77 -3.50 -4.23 -9.21
CA MET A 77 -2.56 -5.13 -9.87
C MET A 77 -1.33 -5.35 -8.99
N ASP A 78 -0.74 -6.54 -9.10
CA ASP A 78 0.32 -7.02 -8.21
C ASP A 78 1.49 -7.57 -9.04
N GLU A 79 2.57 -6.79 -9.16
CA GLU A 79 3.89 -7.19 -9.71
C GLU A 79 3.84 -8.03 -11.02
N ARG A 80 3.04 -7.61 -12.01
CA ARG A 80 2.89 -8.34 -13.28
C ARG A 80 3.88 -7.92 -14.36
N ALA A 81 4.12 -8.84 -15.29
CA ALA A 81 4.90 -8.57 -16.49
C ALA A 81 4.32 -7.35 -17.25
N PRO A 82 5.17 -6.49 -17.82
CA PRO A 82 4.70 -5.28 -18.50
C PRO A 82 3.71 -5.53 -19.64
N GLU A 83 3.83 -6.66 -20.33
CA GLU A 83 2.95 -7.08 -21.44
C GLU A 83 1.56 -7.50 -20.92
N ASP A 84 1.50 -8.24 -19.81
CA ASP A 84 0.25 -8.62 -19.12
C ASP A 84 -0.48 -7.37 -18.64
N MET A 85 0.25 -6.46 -17.99
CA MET A 85 -0.33 -5.20 -17.50
C MET A 85 -0.91 -4.39 -18.66
N GLN A 86 -0.17 -4.22 -19.75
CA GLN A 86 -0.65 -3.48 -20.91
C GLN A 86 -1.93 -4.07 -21.49
N ALA A 87 -2.01 -5.40 -21.61
CA ALA A 87 -3.19 -6.08 -22.12
C ALA A 87 -4.40 -5.90 -21.19
N ALA A 88 -4.22 -6.09 -19.89
CA ALA A 88 -5.27 -5.88 -18.89
C ALA A 88 -5.77 -4.43 -18.87
N LEU A 89 -4.87 -3.46 -18.91
CA LEU A 89 -5.21 -2.03 -18.93
C LEU A 89 -5.93 -1.62 -20.21
N LYS A 90 -5.60 -2.25 -21.35
CA LYS A 90 -6.33 -2.02 -22.61
C LYS A 90 -7.81 -2.41 -22.47
N VAL A 91 -8.09 -3.58 -21.90
CA VAL A 91 -9.46 -4.06 -21.65
C VAL A 91 -10.16 -3.15 -20.64
N LEU A 92 -9.50 -2.81 -19.53
CA LEU A 92 -10.06 -1.91 -18.53
C LEU A 92 -10.45 -0.56 -19.14
N ASN A 93 -9.56 0.05 -19.93
CA ASN A 93 -9.79 1.35 -20.54
C ASN A 93 -10.87 1.32 -21.63
N SER A 94 -11.07 0.20 -22.32
CA SER A 94 -12.16 0.08 -23.30
C SER A 94 -13.52 -0.16 -22.65
N SER A 95 -13.56 -0.87 -21.52
CA SER A 95 -14.81 -1.38 -20.93
C SER A 95 -15.30 -0.55 -19.74
N ALA A 96 -14.39 0.03 -18.96
CA ALA A 96 -14.72 0.82 -17.76
C ALA A 96 -13.63 1.88 -17.47
N PRO A 97 -13.41 2.86 -18.37
CA PRO A 97 -12.34 3.85 -18.24
C PRO A 97 -12.44 4.76 -16.99
N GLU A 98 -13.60 4.82 -16.34
CA GLU A 98 -13.78 5.62 -15.12
C GLU A 98 -13.20 4.96 -13.87
N LEU A 99 -12.93 3.65 -13.90
CA LEU A 99 -12.29 2.94 -12.80
C LEU A 99 -10.84 3.40 -12.65
N GLY A 100 -10.42 3.60 -11.40
CA GLY A 100 -9.02 3.85 -11.13
C GLY A 100 -8.17 2.59 -11.24
N VAL A 101 -6.86 2.77 -11.13
CA VAL A 101 -5.89 1.69 -11.06
C VAL A 101 -5.03 1.88 -9.83
N ALA A 102 -4.76 0.77 -9.14
CA ALA A 102 -3.79 0.69 -8.06
C ALA A 102 -2.72 -0.35 -8.42
N LEU A 103 -1.45 -0.10 -8.07
CA LEU A 103 -0.34 -0.98 -8.45
C LEU A 103 0.67 -1.13 -7.31
N ALA A 104 0.92 -2.37 -6.88
CA ALA A 104 2.15 -2.72 -6.18
C ALA A 104 3.24 -2.98 -7.24
N ASP A 105 4.27 -2.14 -7.26
CA ASP A 105 5.25 -2.07 -8.34
C ASP A 105 6.68 -2.31 -7.84
N ASN A 106 7.27 -3.39 -8.35
CA ASN A 106 8.68 -3.70 -8.17
C ASN A 106 9.52 -3.51 -9.46
N HIS A 107 8.89 -3.06 -10.55
CA HIS A 107 9.50 -2.98 -11.88
C HIS A 107 9.57 -1.55 -12.44
N LYS A 108 9.17 -0.55 -11.63
CA LYS A 108 9.03 0.86 -12.08
C LYS A 108 8.10 1.00 -13.29
N SER A 109 7.13 0.09 -13.40
CA SER A 109 6.13 0.05 -14.45
C SER A 109 5.24 1.30 -14.43
N TYR A 110 5.05 1.93 -13.28
CA TYR A 110 4.24 3.13 -13.15
C TYR A 110 4.72 4.31 -14.02
N HIS A 111 6.00 4.37 -14.42
CA HIS A 111 6.47 5.40 -15.36
C HIS A 111 5.78 5.30 -16.73
N ARG A 112 5.36 4.09 -17.14
CA ARG A 112 4.57 3.88 -18.37
C ARG A 112 3.11 4.32 -18.19
N TYR A 113 2.64 4.41 -16.95
CA TYR A 113 1.25 4.67 -16.59
C TYR A 113 1.18 5.77 -15.49
N PRO A 114 1.64 6.99 -15.79
CA PRO A 114 1.78 8.05 -14.77
C PRO A 114 0.44 8.51 -14.17
N TRP A 115 -0.68 8.07 -14.74
CA TRP A 115 -2.06 8.35 -14.33
C TRP A 115 -2.61 7.36 -13.29
N ILE A 116 -1.88 6.29 -12.95
CA ILE A 116 -2.30 5.33 -11.92
C ILE A 116 -2.54 6.09 -10.60
N LYS A 117 -3.73 5.87 -10.01
CA LYS A 117 -4.23 6.62 -8.85
C LYS A 117 -3.44 6.33 -7.59
N ASP A 118 -3.06 5.08 -7.38
CA ASP A 118 -2.34 4.63 -6.19
C ASP A 118 -1.19 3.70 -6.61
N ILE A 119 0.04 4.08 -6.27
CA ILE A 119 1.18 3.20 -6.44
C ILE A 119 1.82 2.90 -5.09
N SER A 120 2.28 1.67 -4.94
CA SER A 120 3.16 1.28 -3.85
C SER A 120 4.43 0.69 -4.44
N VAL A 121 5.56 1.34 -4.22
CA VAL A 121 6.84 0.85 -4.75
C VAL A 121 7.56 -0.02 -3.72
N GLY A 122 8.26 -1.06 -4.17
CA GLY A 122 9.09 -1.86 -3.26
C GLY A 122 10.16 -0.99 -2.59
N ALA A 123 10.46 -1.19 -1.32
CA ALA A 123 11.34 -0.32 -0.53
C ALA A 123 12.71 -0.06 -1.18
N GLY A 124 13.29 -1.06 -1.84
CA GLY A 124 14.57 -0.91 -2.56
C GLY A 124 14.53 0.01 -3.79
N ASN A 125 13.34 0.41 -4.25
CA ASN A 125 13.18 1.30 -5.40
C ASN A 125 13.16 2.77 -4.97
N ILE A 126 14.13 3.53 -5.46
CA ILE A 126 14.21 4.98 -5.25
C ILE A 126 13.20 5.68 -6.18
N VAL A 127 12.31 6.48 -5.58
CA VAL A 127 11.41 7.41 -6.27
C VAL A 127 11.86 8.83 -5.95
N PRO A 128 12.20 9.68 -6.94
CA PRO A 128 12.57 11.07 -6.69
C PRO A 128 11.46 11.86 -6.00
N LYS A 129 11.81 12.71 -5.02
CA LYS A 129 10.83 13.51 -4.26
C LYS A 129 10.03 14.45 -5.17
N GLU A 130 10.66 14.96 -6.23
CA GLU A 130 10.01 15.82 -7.23
C GLU A 130 8.88 15.08 -7.96
N GLU A 131 9.07 13.78 -8.19
CA GLU A 131 8.07 12.94 -8.84
C GLU A 131 6.90 12.63 -7.91
N ILE A 132 7.19 12.34 -6.63
CA ILE A 132 6.14 12.17 -5.61
C ILE A 132 5.34 13.47 -5.49
N ALA A 133 6.01 14.62 -5.42
CA ALA A 133 5.36 15.93 -5.40
C ALA A 133 4.50 16.17 -6.66
N ALA A 134 4.98 15.82 -7.85
CA ALA A 134 4.22 15.95 -9.08
C ALA A 134 2.99 15.02 -9.14
N ARG A 135 3.07 13.81 -8.57
CA ARG A 135 1.93 12.89 -8.41
C ARG A 135 0.92 13.43 -7.39
N ARG A 136 1.40 13.87 -6.22
CA ARG A 136 0.58 14.48 -5.17
C ARG A 136 -0.17 15.72 -5.65
N ALA A 137 0.46 16.57 -6.46
CA ALA A 137 -0.17 17.74 -7.07
C ALA A 137 -1.35 17.40 -8.01
N LYS A 138 -1.40 16.16 -8.52
CA LYS A 138 -2.51 15.61 -9.33
C LYS A 138 -3.52 14.83 -8.50
N GLY A 139 -3.37 14.80 -7.17
CA GLY A 139 -4.21 14.00 -6.27
C GLY A 139 -3.92 12.50 -6.32
N LEU A 140 -2.78 12.08 -6.89
CA LEU A 140 -2.37 10.69 -6.96
C LEU A 140 -1.55 10.32 -5.71
N ILE A 141 -1.66 9.06 -5.29
CA ILE A 141 -1.03 8.53 -4.09
C ILE A 141 0.25 7.77 -4.47
N THR A 142 1.31 7.98 -3.69
CA THR A 142 2.59 7.30 -3.82
C THR A 142 3.04 6.80 -2.46
N THR A 143 2.99 5.48 -2.26
CA THR A 143 3.45 4.81 -1.05
C THR A 143 4.65 3.91 -1.36
N TYR A 144 5.21 3.30 -0.33
CA TYR A 144 6.13 2.17 -0.47
C TYR A 144 5.64 0.96 0.33
N TYR A 145 6.15 -0.21 0.01
CA TYR A 145 5.91 -1.43 0.79
C TYR A 145 7.20 -2.17 1.09
N VAL A 146 7.14 -3.03 2.11
CA VAL A 146 8.13 -4.07 2.37
C VAL A 146 7.43 -5.43 2.32
N CYS A 147 8.17 -6.46 1.93
CA CYS A 147 7.68 -7.83 1.83
C CYS A 147 8.66 -8.83 2.46
N CYS A 148 8.52 -10.12 2.11
CA CYS A 148 9.40 -11.18 2.60
C CYS A 148 10.87 -11.01 2.19
N ALA A 149 11.17 -10.21 1.17
CA ALA A 149 12.53 -9.99 0.66
C ALA A 149 13.31 -8.94 1.48
N ASP A 150 12.61 -8.02 2.17
CA ASP A 150 13.23 -6.91 2.88
C ASP A 150 13.63 -7.32 4.30
N LYS A 151 14.92 -7.23 4.60
CA LYS A 151 15.42 -7.53 5.95
C LYS A 151 15.05 -6.44 6.95
N PHE A 152 14.96 -5.19 6.51
CA PHE A 152 14.74 -4.02 7.35
C PHE A 152 14.17 -2.84 6.53
N PRO A 153 13.29 -1.99 7.11
CA PRO A 153 12.52 -2.30 8.31
C PRO A 153 11.47 -3.37 7.98
N ASN A 154 11.18 -4.29 8.89
CA ASN A 154 10.08 -5.23 8.69
C ASN A 154 9.26 -5.45 9.95
N MET A 155 8.19 -6.20 9.79
CA MET A 155 7.17 -6.51 10.79
C MET A 155 7.01 -8.03 10.91
N PHE A 156 8.10 -8.78 10.86
CA PHE A 156 8.07 -10.20 11.23
C PHE A 156 7.92 -10.35 12.74
N THR A 157 7.46 -11.50 13.23
CA THR A 157 7.30 -11.70 14.69
C THR A 157 8.60 -11.61 15.48
N PHE A 158 9.75 -11.76 14.81
CA PHE A 158 11.09 -11.62 15.40
C PHE A 158 11.77 -10.28 15.09
N SER A 159 11.17 -9.41 14.27
CA SER A 159 11.68 -8.06 14.01
C SER A 159 11.70 -7.25 15.31
N ALA A 160 12.66 -6.33 15.44
CA ALA A 160 12.64 -5.40 16.56
C ALA A 160 11.38 -4.54 16.47
N SER A 161 10.66 -4.38 17.59
CA SER A 161 9.38 -3.66 17.63
C SER A 161 9.46 -2.21 17.13
N ALA A 162 10.63 -1.59 17.23
CA ALA A 162 10.89 -0.25 16.73
C ALA A 162 11.01 -0.17 15.19
N GLU A 163 11.16 -1.29 14.48
CA GLU A 163 11.16 -1.32 13.01
C GLU A 163 9.81 -0.86 12.43
N SER A 164 8.70 -1.20 13.10
CA SER A 164 7.36 -0.74 12.72
C SER A 164 7.22 0.79 12.81
N VAL A 165 7.86 1.42 13.80
CA VAL A 165 7.91 2.89 13.90
C VAL A 165 8.83 3.44 12.81
N TYR A 166 9.99 2.81 12.62
CA TYR A 166 10.96 3.19 11.58
C TYR A 166 10.32 3.21 10.20
N ALA A 167 9.46 2.24 9.87
CA ALA A 167 8.76 2.19 8.59
C ALA A 167 7.93 3.47 8.32
N ALA A 168 7.25 4.02 9.32
CA ALA A 168 6.52 5.28 9.14
C ALA A 168 7.47 6.48 9.00
N TRP A 169 8.57 6.52 9.77
CA TRP A 169 9.58 7.58 9.66
C TRP A 169 10.33 7.55 8.32
N HIS A 170 10.57 6.35 7.77
CA HIS A 170 11.12 6.17 6.43
C HIS A 170 10.19 6.76 5.37
N ALA A 171 8.87 6.52 5.48
CA ALA A 171 7.87 7.12 4.58
C ALA A 171 8.01 8.65 4.55
N VAL A 172 8.11 9.27 5.73
CA VAL A 172 8.26 10.71 5.89
C VAL A 172 9.59 11.23 5.35
N ALA A 173 10.70 10.52 5.59
CA ALA A 173 12.04 10.90 5.13
C ALA A 173 12.16 10.85 3.60
N ALA A 174 11.55 9.85 2.98
CA ALA A 174 11.49 9.65 1.54
C ALA A 174 10.37 10.47 0.86
N ASP A 175 9.56 11.22 1.61
CA ASP A 175 8.41 12.00 1.13
C ASP A 175 7.27 11.17 0.53
N PHE A 176 7.12 9.90 0.91
CA PHE A 176 5.96 9.08 0.54
C PHE A 176 4.67 9.53 1.26
N ASP A 177 3.52 9.27 0.64
CA ASP A 177 2.19 9.54 1.20
C ASP A 177 1.78 8.51 2.27
N GLY A 178 2.53 7.42 2.41
CA GLY A 178 2.24 6.37 3.38
C GLY A 178 3.02 5.08 3.11
N PHE A 179 2.50 3.99 3.68
CA PHE A 179 3.11 2.68 3.67
C PHE A 179 2.05 1.59 3.44
N LEU A 180 2.39 0.57 2.66
CA LEU A 180 1.54 -0.58 2.37
C LEU A 180 2.19 -1.87 2.91
N ARG A 181 1.35 -2.76 3.45
CA ARG A 181 1.74 -4.12 3.80
C ARG A 181 0.64 -5.08 3.34
N TRP A 182 1.04 -6.17 2.68
CA TRP A 182 0.12 -7.02 1.92
C TRP A 182 -0.90 -7.77 2.79
N ALA A 183 -0.55 -8.11 4.03
CA ALA A 183 -1.40 -8.97 4.85
C ALA A 183 -1.70 -8.37 6.24
N TYR A 184 -2.98 -8.01 6.42
CA TYR A 184 -3.52 -7.59 7.72
C TYR A 184 -3.77 -8.80 8.63
N ASN A 185 -4.51 -9.81 8.14
CA ASN A 185 -4.97 -10.94 8.94
C ASN A 185 -5.11 -12.28 8.15
N SER A 186 -4.21 -12.55 7.20
CA SER A 186 -4.15 -13.85 6.50
C SER A 186 -3.55 -14.92 7.41
N TRP A 187 -4.31 -15.34 8.41
CA TRP A 187 -3.86 -16.22 9.48
C TRP A 187 -3.47 -17.61 8.98
N VAL A 188 -2.45 -18.17 9.64
CA VAL A 188 -2.14 -19.60 9.59
C VAL A 188 -3.11 -20.40 10.46
N GLU A 189 -2.99 -21.74 10.50
CA GLU A 189 -3.88 -22.63 11.26
C GLU A 189 -4.06 -22.20 12.73
N ASN A 190 -2.96 -21.89 13.43
CA ASN A 190 -2.97 -21.55 14.86
C ASN A 190 -2.20 -20.24 15.12
N PRO A 191 -2.74 -19.07 14.72
CA PRO A 191 -1.99 -17.81 14.68
C PRO A 191 -1.61 -17.31 16.07
N LEU A 192 -2.30 -17.74 17.14
CA LEU A 192 -1.99 -17.34 18.51
C LEU A 192 -0.73 -18.03 19.07
N THR A 193 -0.36 -19.19 18.54
CA THR A 193 0.70 -20.03 19.09
C THR A 193 1.87 -20.27 18.12
N ASP A 194 1.63 -20.18 16.81
CA ASP A 194 2.67 -20.33 15.80
C ASP A 194 2.45 -19.33 14.65
N SER A 195 3.45 -18.50 14.38
CA SER A 195 3.43 -17.51 13.30
C SER A 195 4.14 -17.95 12.03
N ARG A 196 4.73 -19.16 12.03
CA ARG A 196 5.45 -19.70 10.88
C ARG A 196 4.48 -20.11 9.77
N PHE A 197 4.93 -19.92 8.54
CA PHE A 197 4.25 -20.37 7.34
C PHE A 197 5.25 -21.10 6.43
N ARG A 198 4.74 -21.88 5.48
CA ARG A 198 5.56 -22.75 4.61
C ARG A 198 6.58 -22.00 3.73
N THR A 199 6.40 -20.69 3.48
CA THR A 199 7.16 -19.95 2.46
C THR A 199 7.99 -18.78 3.02
N TRP A 200 7.43 -17.98 3.92
CA TRP A 200 7.96 -16.67 4.29
C TRP A 200 8.37 -16.59 5.76
N PRO A 201 9.17 -15.58 6.16
CA PRO A 201 9.50 -15.36 7.55
C PRO A 201 8.27 -15.28 8.45
N ALA A 202 8.40 -15.79 9.68
CA ALA A 202 7.28 -15.93 10.59
C ALA A 202 6.63 -14.57 10.91
N GLY A 203 5.29 -14.50 10.83
CA GLY A 203 4.53 -13.27 10.98
C GLY A 203 4.36 -12.44 9.71
N ASP A 204 4.86 -12.89 8.55
CA ASP A 204 4.66 -12.13 7.31
C ASP A 204 3.17 -12.00 6.95
N THR A 205 2.40 -13.06 7.13
CA THR A 205 1.01 -13.18 6.64
C THR A 205 -0.04 -12.47 7.52
N TYR A 206 0.32 -11.87 8.65
CA TYR A 206 -0.63 -11.11 9.47
C TYR A 206 0.06 -10.18 10.46
N ILE A 207 -0.60 -9.06 10.79
CA ILE A 207 -0.16 -8.10 11.79
C ILE A 207 -1.08 -8.02 13.02
N VAL A 208 -2.31 -8.54 12.92
CA VAL A 208 -3.27 -8.65 14.04
C VAL A 208 -3.66 -10.11 14.29
N TYR A 209 -4.22 -10.39 15.46
CA TYR A 209 -4.60 -11.73 15.91
C TYR A 209 -6.12 -11.88 16.06
N PRO A 210 -6.66 -13.11 16.17
CA PRO A 210 -8.09 -13.36 16.42
C PRO A 210 -8.65 -12.63 17.63
N ASP A 211 -9.98 -12.47 17.66
CA ASP A 211 -10.76 -11.73 18.66
C ASP A 211 -10.33 -10.26 18.83
N ALA A 212 -10.07 -9.59 17.69
CA ALA A 212 -9.69 -8.17 17.64
C ALA A 212 -8.45 -7.83 18.50
N ARG A 213 -7.52 -8.78 18.66
CA ARG A 213 -6.27 -8.55 19.37
C ARG A 213 -5.26 -7.86 18.48
N SER A 214 -4.75 -6.73 18.94
CA SER A 214 -3.61 -6.07 18.30
C SER A 214 -2.32 -6.88 18.47
N SER A 215 -1.24 -6.40 17.87
CA SER A 215 0.12 -6.88 18.12
C SER A 215 1.04 -5.72 18.47
N ILE A 216 2.19 -6.02 19.08
CA ILE A 216 3.25 -5.03 19.28
C ILE A 216 3.59 -4.34 17.95
N ARG A 217 3.67 -5.09 16.85
CA ARG A 217 4.00 -4.56 15.51
C ARG A 217 2.95 -3.57 15.01
N PHE A 218 1.66 -3.88 15.21
CA PHE A 218 0.57 -3.00 14.80
C PHE A 218 0.54 -1.71 15.63
N GLU A 219 0.60 -1.80 16.96
CA GLU A 219 0.60 -0.61 17.82
C GLU A 219 1.80 0.28 17.57
N ARG A 220 2.98 -0.31 17.33
CA ARG A 220 4.19 0.44 16.99
C ARG A 220 4.12 1.08 15.60
N LEU A 221 3.45 0.45 14.64
CA LEU A 221 3.16 1.09 13.35
C LEU A 221 2.18 2.26 13.53
N VAL A 222 1.12 2.10 14.31
CA VAL A 222 0.15 3.17 14.64
C VAL A 222 0.84 4.34 15.35
N GLU A 223 1.78 4.07 16.25
CA GLU A 223 2.63 5.10 16.86
C GLU A 223 3.48 5.84 15.82
N GLY A 224 4.12 5.13 14.90
CA GLY A 224 4.87 5.75 13.80
C GLY A 224 4.00 6.61 12.89
N ILE A 225 2.77 6.17 12.58
CA ILE A 225 1.79 6.94 11.81
C ILE A 225 1.41 8.23 12.55
N GLN A 226 1.21 8.17 13.87
CA GLN A 226 0.96 9.37 14.68
C GLN A 226 2.15 10.34 14.67
N ASP A 227 3.39 9.83 14.70
CA ASP A 227 4.58 10.67 14.55
C ASP A 227 4.60 11.36 13.17
N ALA A 228 4.29 10.63 12.09
CA ALA A 228 4.22 11.18 10.75
C ALA A 228 3.17 12.32 10.64
N GLU A 229 2.01 12.16 11.27
CA GLU A 229 0.99 13.21 11.32
C GLU A 229 1.43 14.43 12.14
N LYS A 230 2.12 14.23 13.27
CA LYS A 230 2.72 15.34 14.03
C LYS A 230 3.73 16.10 13.18
N ILE A 231 4.61 15.39 12.47
CA ILE A 231 5.60 16.00 11.57
C ILE A 231 4.89 16.81 10.49
N ARG A 232 3.85 16.27 9.85
CA ARG A 232 3.05 16.98 8.84
C ARG A 232 2.44 18.27 9.38
N ILE A 233 1.86 18.23 10.58
CA ILE A 233 1.26 19.39 11.25
C ILE A 233 2.33 20.44 11.57
N LEU A 234 3.48 20.03 12.12
CA LEU A 234 4.57 20.94 12.48
C LEU A 234 5.26 21.57 11.26
N ARG A 235 5.49 20.78 10.19
CA ARG A 235 5.99 21.28 8.90
C ARG A 235 5.11 22.40 8.38
N LYS A 236 3.78 22.16 8.34
CA LYS A 236 2.80 23.18 7.91
C LYS A 236 2.86 24.40 8.82
N LYS A 237 2.74 24.22 10.13
CA LYS A 237 2.72 25.30 11.12
C LYS A 237 3.97 26.20 11.00
N TYR A 238 5.17 25.62 11.02
CA TYR A 238 6.39 26.42 11.01
C TYR A 238 6.67 27.10 9.68
N ALA A 239 6.26 26.48 8.56
CA ALA A 239 6.32 27.09 7.24
C ALA A 239 5.35 28.28 7.12
N GLU A 240 4.15 28.18 7.71
CA GLU A 240 3.17 29.28 7.74
C GLU A 240 3.58 30.42 8.68
N GLU A 241 4.15 30.10 9.86
CA GLU A 241 4.68 31.11 10.79
C GLU A 241 5.86 31.90 10.19
N ASN A 242 6.74 31.22 9.46
CA ASN A 242 7.86 31.81 8.70
C ASN A 242 8.72 32.82 9.50
N THR A 243 8.93 32.54 10.79
CA THR A 243 9.82 33.32 11.66
C THR A 243 11.21 32.66 11.74
N PRO A 244 12.27 33.39 12.11
CA PRO A 244 13.59 32.77 12.30
C PRO A 244 13.57 31.60 13.30
N GLU A 245 12.74 31.67 14.36
CA GLU A 245 12.60 30.59 15.34
C GLU A 245 11.87 29.37 14.75
N SER A 246 10.76 29.58 14.03
CA SER A 246 9.98 28.49 13.44
C SER A 246 10.79 27.75 12.35
N LEU A 247 11.51 28.49 11.52
CA LEU A 247 12.41 27.92 10.51
C LEU A 247 13.58 27.16 11.13
N ALA A 248 14.14 27.62 12.26
CA ALA A 248 15.17 26.89 12.99
C ALA A 248 14.64 25.56 13.57
N LYS A 249 13.42 25.55 14.11
CA LYS A 249 12.75 24.31 14.57
C LYS A 249 12.47 23.35 13.42
N LEU A 250 11.99 23.87 12.29
CA LEU A 250 11.76 23.10 11.08
C LEU A 250 13.04 22.46 10.56
N ASN A 251 14.12 23.24 10.39
CA ASN A 251 15.41 22.72 9.92
C ASN A 251 15.94 21.61 10.84
N ARG A 252 15.86 21.81 12.16
CA ARG A 252 16.27 20.78 13.13
C ARG A 252 15.44 19.51 13.04
N LEU A 253 14.13 19.64 12.78
CA LEU A 253 13.26 18.49 12.55
C LEU A 253 13.64 17.75 11.27
N GLU A 254 13.87 18.46 10.16
CA GLU A 254 14.28 17.86 8.89
C GLU A 254 15.64 17.16 8.99
N GLU A 255 16.60 17.74 9.70
CA GLU A 255 17.91 17.11 9.97
C GLU A 255 17.75 15.78 10.72
N ALA A 256 16.87 15.72 11.72
CA ALA A 256 16.59 14.48 12.44
C ALA A 256 15.90 13.44 11.56
N ILE A 257 14.95 13.85 10.71
CA ILE A 257 14.21 12.97 9.81
C ILE A 257 15.11 12.41 8.71
N ALA A 258 16.08 13.18 8.21
CA ALA A 258 16.90 12.81 7.05
C ALA A 258 17.62 11.45 7.22
N TYR A 259 17.97 11.06 8.45
CA TYR A 259 18.60 9.78 8.73
C TYR A 259 17.73 8.57 8.31
N PHE A 260 16.41 8.67 8.45
CA PHE A 260 15.50 7.53 8.28
C PHE A 260 15.25 7.14 6.81
N ILE A 261 15.88 7.82 5.86
CA ILE A 261 15.81 7.45 4.44
C ILE A 261 16.55 6.14 4.13
N THR A 262 17.49 5.70 4.97
CA THR A 262 18.25 4.47 4.73
C THR A 262 17.45 3.21 5.09
N LEU A 263 17.65 2.14 4.32
CA LEU A 263 17.18 0.77 4.63
C LEU A 263 18.28 -0.09 5.28
N GLU A 264 19.50 0.44 5.37
CA GLU A 264 20.64 -0.19 6.03
C GLU A 264 21.13 0.73 7.15
N PRO A 265 20.37 0.85 8.24
CA PRO A 265 20.73 1.79 9.28
C PRO A 265 21.91 1.27 10.12
N SER A 266 22.67 2.19 10.70
CA SER A 266 23.72 1.87 11.66
C SER A 266 23.16 1.21 12.93
N ALA A 267 23.99 0.47 13.67
CA ALA A 267 23.54 -0.29 14.84
C ALA A 267 22.90 0.57 15.96
N ASP A 268 23.18 1.87 16.01
CA ASP A 268 22.61 2.84 16.95
C ASP A 268 21.26 3.43 16.51
N TRP A 269 20.66 2.96 15.42
CA TRP A 269 19.38 3.46 14.92
C TRP A 269 18.24 3.50 15.95
N PRO A 270 18.11 2.56 16.92
CA PRO A 270 17.04 2.65 17.91
C PRO A 270 17.22 3.89 18.81
N ASN A 271 18.47 4.24 19.13
CA ASN A 271 18.76 5.45 19.90
C ASN A 271 18.44 6.70 19.08
N ARG A 272 18.81 6.71 17.78
CA ARG A 272 18.48 7.81 16.86
C ARG A 272 16.97 8.02 16.75
N LEU A 273 16.21 6.94 16.61
CA LEU A 273 14.75 6.99 16.59
C LEU A 273 14.18 7.57 17.88
N ASN A 274 14.66 7.11 19.04
CA ASN A 274 14.22 7.64 20.32
C ASN A 274 14.54 9.13 20.50
N GLU A 275 15.73 9.58 20.09
CA GLU A 275 16.09 10.99 20.15
C GLU A 275 15.28 11.84 19.15
N ALA A 276 15.01 11.34 17.95
CA ALA A 276 14.15 12.00 16.98
C ALA A 276 12.71 12.16 17.50
N LYS A 277 12.17 11.13 18.18
CA LYS A 277 10.86 11.20 18.84
C LYS A 277 10.85 12.19 20.01
N LYS A 278 11.90 12.22 20.83
CA LYS A 278 12.04 13.21 21.92
C LYS A 278 12.08 14.63 21.37
N LEU A 279 12.81 14.84 20.27
CA LEU A 279 12.86 16.12 19.56
C LEU A 279 11.45 16.50 19.06
N LEU A 280 10.78 15.60 18.36
CA LEU A 280 9.42 15.82 17.81
C LEU A 280 8.42 16.24 18.89
N ASN A 281 8.50 15.66 20.09
CA ASN A 281 7.60 16.00 21.19
C ASN A 281 8.00 17.27 21.96
N LYS A 282 9.17 17.86 21.69
CA LYS A 282 9.69 19.04 22.38
C LYS A 282 9.48 20.34 21.60
N ILE A 283 9.57 20.29 20.28
CA ILE A 283 9.59 21.49 19.41
C ILE A 283 8.20 22.06 19.17
#